data_AF-A0A7C8DT18-F1
#
_entry.id   AF-A0A7C8DT18-F1
#
_cell.length_a   1.000
_cell.length_b   1.000
_cell.length_c   1.000
_cell.angle_alpha   90.00
_cell.angle_beta   90.00
_cell.angle_gamma   90.00
#
_symmetry.space_group_name_H-M   'P 1'
#
loop_
_entity.id
_entity.type
_entity.pdbx_description
1 polymer ?
#
loop_
_entity_poly.entity_id
_entity_poly.type
_entity_poly.pdbx_seq_one_letter_code
_entity_poly.pdbx_strand_id
1 'polypeptide(L)'
;MGNKSLFTLITLALILVVGFFFYNNQVSQLESEVSTITKEYNSKIEIAQSSSKPSKIKDKTSISTLEDLNNQLVSARSALKEAQQKLSIATSKSSVLNDEISQINDARGEVKVLEKELTISDEKLTHLKNIFEKQNKLAVQKNIERIKVLKETSTGIALTGLVVPAVGVVTLVSYTIEEIDNYCSNIKNTMVLEEKIFGKVVSLDVQMKNNYHKQCVVSLKDKIKQQITKL
;
A
#
# COMPACT_ATOMS: atom_id res chain seq x y z
N MET A 1 23.82 20.49 -8.20
CA MET A 1 23.15 19.52 -9.09
C MET A 1 22.01 20.22 -9.82
N GLY A 2 22.34 20.95 -10.89
CA GLY A 2 21.37 21.55 -11.81
C GLY A 2 21.87 21.28 -13.22
N ASN A 3 20.97 21.18 -14.21
CA ASN A 3 21.24 21.03 -15.65
C ASN A 3 20.98 19.63 -16.26
N LYS A 4 20.92 18.53 -15.48
CA LYS A 4 20.54 17.20 -16.05
C LYS A 4 19.07 17.13 -16.50
N SER A 5 18.19 17.91 -15.89
CA SER A 5 16.76 17.99 -16.21
C SER A 5 16.47 18.82 -17.48
N LEU A 6 17.24 19.89 -17.71
CA LEU A 6 17.07 20.73 -18.91
C LEU A 6 17.56 20.02 -20.18
N PHE A 7 18.69 19.30 -20.10
CA PHE A 7 19.20 18.55 -21.25
C PHE A 7 18.25 17.42 -21.69
N THR A 8 17.60 16.73 -20.75
CA THR A 8 16.65 15.65 -21.06
C THR A 8 15.36 16.16 -21.71
N LEU A 9 14.85 17.31 -21.25
CA LEU A 9 13.72 18.01 -21.87
C LEU A 9 14.03 18.50 -23.29
N ILE A 10 15.22 19.08 -23.50
CA ILE A 10 15.66 19.55 -24.82
C ILE A 10 15.84 18.37 -25.79
N THR A 11 16.40 17.25 -25.34
CA THR A 11 16.53 16.05 -26.18
C THR A 11 15.18 15.43 -26.54
N LEU A 12 14.21 15.40 -25.60
CA LEU A 12 12.87 14.88 -25.87
C LEU A 12 12.11 15.78 -26.86
N ALA A 13 12.22 17.10 -26.71
CA ALA A 13 11.63 18.07 -27.64
C ALA A 13 12.23 17.92 -29.05
N LEU A 14 13.56 17.75 -29.16
CA LEU A 14 14.22 17.50 -30.45
C LEU A 14 13.75 16.19 -31.10
N ILE A 15 13.59 15.10 -30.34
CA ILE A 15 13.08 13.83 -30.87
C ILE A 15 11.63 13.98 -31.36
N LEU A 16 10.78 14.71 -30.62
CA LEU A 16 9.40 14.98 -31.02
C LEU A 16 9.33 15.86 -32.29
N VAL A 17 10.18 16.88 -32.40
CA VAL A 17 10.26 17.74 -33.60
C VAL A 17 10.78 16.96 -34.80
N VAL A 18 11.82 16.13 -34.63
CA VAL A 18 12.34 15.27 -35.72
C VAL A 18 11.30 14.23 -36.14
N GLY A 19 10.59 13.61 -35.19
CA GLY A 19 9.49 12.69 -35.49
C GLY A 19 8.34 13.37 -36.24
N PHE A 20 7.98 14.59 -35.83
CA PHE A 20 6.97 15.41 -36.51
C PHE A 20 7.40 15.80 -37.93
N PHE A 21 8.66 16.22 -38.12
CA PHE A 21 9.20 16.53 -39.46
C PHE A 21 9.27 15.28 -40.36
N PHE A 22 9.64 14.12 -39.82
CA PHE A 22 9.67 12.88 -40.59
C PHE A 22 8.27 12.42 -41.01
N TYR A 23 7.28 12.55 -40.12
CA TYR A 23 5.89 12.26 -40.42
C TYR A 23 5.32 13.24 -41.46
N ASN A 24 5.58 14.55 -41.31
CA ASN A 24 5.18 15.55 -42.30
C ASN A 24 5.87 15.34 -43.66
N ASN A 25 7.13 14.94 -43.68
CA ASN A 25 7.85 14.66 -44.92
C ASN A 25 7.24 13.46 -45.66
N GLN A 26 6.78 12.43 -44.94
CA GLN A 26 6.03 11.32 -45.54
C GLN A 26 4.65 11.75 -46.05
N VAL A 27 3.94 12.60 -45.31
CA VAL A 27 2.65 13.15 -45.75
C VAL A 27 2.81 14.02 -46.99
N SER A 28 3.83 14.88 -47.05
CA SER A 28 4.12 15.71 -48.21
C SER A 28 4.60 14.89 -49.42
N GLN A 29 5.35 13.81 -49.22
CA GLN A 29 5.69 12.87 -50.30
C GLN A 29 4.45 12.18 -50.85
N LEU A 30 3.57 11.71 -49.96
CA LEU A 30 2.31 11.07 -50.36
C LEU A 30 1.38 12.06 -51.09
N GLU A 31 1.30 13.31 -50.64
CA GLU A 31 0.53 14.37 -51.30
C GLU A 31 1.11 14.72 -52.69
N SER A 32 2.43 14.73 -52.82
CA SER A 32 3.13 14.93 -54.09
C SER A 32 2.88 13.78 -55.07
N GLU A 33 2.93 12.52 -54.60
CA GLU A 33 2.61 11.35 -55.40
C GLU A 33 1.15 11.35 -55.84
N VAL A 34 0.21 11.65 -54.93
CA VAL A 34 -1.22 11.79 -55.26
C VAL A 34 -1.46 12.91 -56.27
N SER A 35 -0.78 14.06 -56.13
CA SER A 35 -0.87 15.17 -57.09
C SER A 35 -0.33 14.80 -58.47
N THR A 36 0.79 14.05 -58.51
CA THR A 36 1.41 13.57 -59.74
C THR A 36 0.50 12.58 -60.46
N ILE A 37 -0.04 11.59 -59.73
CA ILE A 37 -1.00 10.61 -60.25
C ILE A 37 -2.26 11.31 -60.77
N THR A 38 -2.76 12.32 -60.04
CA THR A 38 -3.95 13.09 -60.43
C THR A 38 -3.72 13.88 -61.73
N LYS A 39 -2.55 14.50 -61.89
CA LYS A 39 -2.18 15.22 -63.12
C LYS A 39 -2.03 14.28 -64.30
N GLU A 40 -1.37 13.14 -64.11
CA GLU A 40 -1.20 12.13 -65.16
C GLU A 40 -2.56 11.56 -65.60
N TYR A 41 -3.46 11.29 -64.64
CA TYR A 41 -4.81 10.80 -64.90
C TYR A 41 -5.64 11.81 -65.70
N ASN A 42 -5.65 13.08 -65.29
CA ASN A 42 -6.37 14.14 -65.99
C ASN A 42 -5.84 14.36 -67.42
N SER A 43 -4.52 14.29 -67.62
CA SER A 43 -3.90 14.38 -68.94
C SER A 43 -4.32 13.21 -69.86
N LYS A 44 -4.36 11.98 -69.34
CA LYS A 44 -4.82 10.81 -70.12
C LYS A 44 -6.31 10.87 -70.46
N ILE A 45 -7.15 11.42 -69.58
CA ILE A 45 -8.58 11.66 -69.87
C ILE A 45 -8.74 12.70 -70.99
N GLU A 46 -7.97 13.78 -70.95
CA GLU A 46 -8.04 14.84 -71.95
C GLU A 46 -7.66 14.33 -73.35
N ILE A 47 -6.67 13.44 -73.45
CA ILE A 47 -6.29 12.73 -74.68
C ILE A 47 -7.39 11.75 -75.15
N ALA A 48 -8.04 11.04 -74.22
CA ALA A 48 -9.13 10.12 -74.53
C ALA A 48 -10.41 10.85 -74.99
N GLN A 49 -10.66 12.07 -74.51
CA GLN A 49 -11.81 12.88 -74.93
C GLN A 49 -11.59 13.57 -76.29
N SER A 50 -10.36 14.03 -76.56
CA SER A 50 -10.01 14.71 -77.82
C SER A 50 -9.86 13.78 -79.03
N SER A 51 -9.78 12.46 -78.82
CA SER A 51 -9.78 11.44 -79.89
C SER A 51 -11.18 11.00 -80.37
N SER A 52 -12.26 11.58 -79.84
CA SER A 52 -13.64 11.24 -80.20
C SER A 52 -14.18 11.94 -81.48
N LYS A 53 -13.52 11.74 -82.63
CA LYS A 53 -14.21 11.80 -83.94
C LYS A 53 -14.63 10.37 -84.30
N PRO A 54 -15.86 10.14 -84.81
CA PRO A 54 -16.44 8.80 -84.81
C PRO A 54 -15.83 7.96 -85.93
N SER A 55 -14.83 7.15 -85.59
CA SER A 55 -14.37 6.05 -86.43
C SER A 55 -14.48 4.75 -85.65
N LYS A 56 -15.24 3.82 -86.22
CA LYS A 56 -15.54 2.50 -85.70
C LYS A 56 -14.26 1.65 -85.63
N ILE A 57 -13.54 1.66 -84.51
CA ILE A 57 -12.69 0.54 -84.08
C ILE A 57 -12.79 0.45 -82.55
N LYS A 58 -13.61 -0.48 -82.04
CA LYS A 58 -13.59 -0.86 -80.62
C LYS A 58 -12.35 -1.73 -80.41
N ASP A 59 -11.23 -1.12 -80.09
CA ASP A 59 -10.03 -1.84 -79.65
C ASP A 59 -10.28 -2.44 -78.25
N LYS A 60 -10.13 -3.77 -78.14
CA LYS A 60 -10.18 -4.51 -76.86
C LYS A 60 -9.22 -3.94 -75.80
N THR A 61 -8.18 -3.22 -76.23
CA THR A 61 -7.14 -2.63 -75.39
C THR A 61 -7.66 -1.53 -74.46
N SER A 62 -8.59 -0.68 -74.90
CA SER A 62 -9.12 0.43 -74.08
C SER A 62 -10.21 -0.01 -73.08
N ILE A 63 -10.85 -1.16 -73.32
CA ILE A 63 -11.73 -1.81 -72.33
C ILE A 63 -10.88 -2.45 -71.21
N SER A 64 -9.76 -3.09 -71.58
CA SER A 64 -8.83 -3.70 -70.63
C SER A 64 -8.18 -2.71 -69.67
N THR A 65 -7.81 -1.50 -70.14
CA THR A 65 -7.18 -0.48 -69.29
C THR A 65 -8.18 0.15 -68.32
N LEU A 66 -9.43 0.33 -68.73
CA LEU A 66 -10.48 0.89 -67.88
C LEU A 66 -10.90 -0.09 -66.77
N GLU A 67 -10.92 -1.38 -67.08
CA GLU A 67 -11.18 -2.44 -66.11
C GLU A 67 -10.04 -2.58 -65.08
N ASP A 68 -8.79 -2.45 -65.53
CA ASP A 68 -7.63 -2.45 -64.64
C ASP A 68 -7.64 -1.23 -63.68
N LEU A 69 -7.94 -0.04 -64.20
CA LEU A 69 -8.13 1.18 -63.39
C LEU A 69 -9.25 1.03 -62.35
N ASN A 70 -10.37 0.39 -62.73
CA ASN A 70 -11.46 0.13 -61.80
C ASN A 70 -11.04 -0.85 -60.70
N ASN A 71 -10.30 -1.91 -61.04
CA ASN A 71 -9.79 -2.87 -60.07
C ASN A 71 -8.78 -2.22 -59.10
N GLN A 72 -7.90 -1.35 -59.60
CA GLN A 72 -6.98 -0.56 -58.76
C GLN A 72 -7.74 0.37 -57.80
N LEU A 73 -8.79 1.05 -58.28
CA LEU A 73 -9.62 1.91 -57.43
C LEU A 73 -10.35 1.11 -56.33
N VAL A 74 -10.88 -0.07 -56.66
CA VAL A 74 -11.53 -0.97 -55.69
C VAL A 74 -10.52 -1.45 -54.64
N SER A 75 -9.29 -1.80 -55.07
CA SER A 75 -8.21 -2.20 -54.17
C SER A 75 -7.79 -1.07 -53.23
N ALA A 76 -7.57 0.14 -53.77
CA ALA A 76 -7.20 1.32 -53.00
C ALA A 76 -8.27 1.69 -51.95
N ARG A 77 -9.56 1.62 -52.32
CA ARG A 77 -10.67 1.83 -51.37
C ARG A 77 -10.71 0.78 -50.26
N SER A 78 -10.42 -0.47 -50.59
CA SER A 78 -10.38 -1.57 -49.61
C SER A 78 -9.23 -1.38 -48.62
N ALA A 79 -8.04 -1.04 -49.10
CA ALA A 79 -6.88 -0.73 -48.28
C ALA A 79 -7.10 0.48 -47.36
N LEU A 80 -7.74 1.54 -47.87
CA LEU A 80 -8.08 2.72 -47.07
C LEU A 80 -9.06 2.38 -45.93
N LYS A 81 -10.06 1.53 -46.20
CA LYS A 81 -11.02 1.07 -45.18
C LYS A 81 -10.33 0.25 -44.08
N GLU A 82 -9.39 -0.64 -44.44
CA GLU A 82 -8.59 -1.37 -43.45
C GLU A 82 -7.71 -0.44 -42.61
N ALA A 83 -7.07 0.55 -43.24
CA ALA A 83 -6.24 1.52 -42.53
C ALA A 83 -7.07 2.33 -41.52
N GLN A 84 -8.28 2.77 -41.91
CA GLN A 84 -9.20 3.46 -41.01
C GLN A 84 -9.64 2.59 -39.83
N GLN A 85 -9.93 1.31 -40.06
CA GLN A 85 -10.26 0.37 -38.99
C GLN A 85 -9.09 0.16 -38.02
N LYS A 86 -7.87 -0.04 -38.54
CA LYS A 86 -6.66 -0.17 -37.71
C LYS A 86 -6.41 1.08 -36.88
N LEU A 87 -6.59 2.27 -37.47
CA LEU A 87 -6.45 3.54 -36.76
C LEU A 87 -7.51 3.69 -35.66
N SER A 88 -8.77 3.38 -35.95
CA SER A 88 -9.85 3.42 -34.95
C SER A 88 -9.55 2.49 -33.76
N ILE A 89 -9.09 1.25 -34.02
CA ILE A 89 -8.68 0.31 -32.98
C ILE A 89 -7.49 0.85 -32.17
N ALA A 90 -6.48 1.43 -32.84
CA ALA A 90 -5.32 2.00 -32.17
C ALA A 90 -5.71 3.19 -31.25
N THR A 91 -6.57 4.09 -31.73
CA THR A 91 -7.11 5.19 -30.93
C THR A 91 -7.89 4.68 -29.72
N SER A 92 -8.74 3.66 -29.92
CA SER A 92 -9.51 3.04 -28.83
C SER A 92 -8.62 2.39 -27.77
N LYS A 93 -7.54 1.72 -28.18
CA LYS A 93 -6.57 1.14 -27.24
C LYS A 93 -5.80 2.22 -26.48
N SER A 94 -5.47 3.32 -27.15
CA SER A 94 -4.81 4.47 -26.53
C SER A 94 -5.68 5.12 -25.47
N SER A 95 -6.98 5.30 -25.72
CA SER A 95 -7.90 5.86 -24.73
C SER A 95 -8.05 4.94 -23.50
N VAL A 96 -8.22 3.63 -23.71
CA VAL A 96 -8.28 2.65 -22.60
C VAL A 96 -7.00 2.69 -21.77
N LEU A 97 -5.82 2.72 -22.43
CA LEU A 97 -4.54 2.80 -21.73
C LEU A 97 -4.42 4.10 -20.91
N ASN A 98 -4.90 5.23 -21.44
CA ASN A 98 -4.88 6.50 -20.72
C ASN A 98 -5.79 6.47 -19.47
N ASP A 99 -6.97 5.86 -19.59
CA ASP A 99 -7.90 5.69 -18.47
C ASP A 99 -7.31 4.75 -17.40
N GLU A 100 -6.65 3.66 -17.81
CA GLU A 100 -5.93 2.75 -16.90
C GLU A 100 -4.78 3.48 -16.18
N ILE A 101 -3.99 4.31 -16.88
CA ILE A 101 -2.92 5.12 -16.28
C ILE A 101 -3.48 6.09 -15.23
N SER A 102 -4.62 6.73 -15.51
CA SER A 102 -5.27 7.63 -14.56
C SER A 102 -5.69 6.87 -13.29
N GLN A 103 -6.36 5.73 -13.45
CA GLN A 103 -6.80 4.88 -12.32
C GLN A 103 -5.62 4.38 -11.48
N ILE A 104 -4.52 3.96 -12.12
CA ILE A 104 -3.30 3.54 -11.43
C ILE A 104 -2.69 4.70 -10.63
N ASN A 105 -2.71 5.91 -11.19
CA ASN A 105 -2.16 7.08 -10.50
C ASN A 105 -2.99 7.46 -9.27
N ASP A 106 -4.32 7.39 -9.37
CA ASP A 106 -5.23 7.64 -8.24
C ASP A 106 -5.03 6.60 -7.14
N ALA A 107 -5.02 5.31 -7.49
CA ALA A 107 -4.76 4.21 -6.55
C ALA A 107 -3.39 4.36 -5.85
N ARG A 108 -2.35 4.82 -6.58
CA ARG A 108 -1.05 5.11 -5.99
C ARG A 108 -1.10 6.26 -4.99
N GLY A 109 -1.97 7.25 -5.22
CA GLY A 109 -2.26 8.32 -4.27
C GLY A 109 -2.83 7.78 -2.96
N GLU A 110 -3.85 6.93 -3.05
CA GLU A 110 -4.49 6.29 -1.89
C GLU A 110 -3.51 5.42 -1.08
N VAL A 111 -2.69 4.61 -1.76
CA VAL A 111 -1.66 3.77 -1.11
C VAL A 111 -0.68 4.62 -0.30
N LYS A 112 -0.26 5.79 -0.82
CA LYS A 112 0.63 6.71 -0.07
C LYS A 112 -0.03 7.31 1.16
N VAL A 113 -1.35 7.52 1.13
CA VAL A 113 -2.10 8.01 2.29
C VAL A 113 -2.15 6.92 3.36
N LEU A 114 -2.52 5.70 2.97
CA LEU A 114 -2.54 4.54 3.86
C LEU A 114 -1.16 4.25 4.49
N GLU A 115 -0.08 4.35 3.72
CA GLU A 115 1.30 4.18 4.22
C GLU A 115 1.64 5.20 5.32
N LYS A 116 1.23 6.46 5.14
CA LYS A 116 1.41 7.50 6.17
C LYS A 116 0.55 7.24 7.41
N GLU A 117 -0.71 6.86 7.23
CA GLU A 117 -1.60 6.52 8.35
C GLU A 117 -1.05 5.36 9.16
N LEU A 118 -0.53 4.32 8.50
CA LEU A 118 0.09 3.17 9.15
C LEU A 118 1.35 3.58 9.93
N THR A 119 2.20 4.42 9.33
CA THR A 119 3.41 4.94 10.00
C THR A 119 3.07 5.74 11.25
N ILE A 120 2.07 6.63 11.18
CA ILE A 120 1.60 7.40 12.33
C ILE A 120 1.02 6.47 13.41
N SER A 121 0.30 5.42 13.00
CA SER A 121 -0.24 4.41 13.90
C SER A 121 0.88 3.68 14.65
N ASP A 122 1.93 3.26 13.94
CA ASP A 122 3.09 2.59 14.52
C ASP A 122 3.88 3.49 15.48
N GLU A 123 4.06 4.77 15.14
CA GLU A 123 4.68 5.76 16.03
C GLU A 123 3.88 5.95 17.31
N LYS A 124 2.56 6.09 17.21
CA LYS A 124 1.65 6.21 18.36
C LYS A 124 1.68 4.95 19.23
N LEU A 125 1.65 3.78 18.62
CA LEU A 125 1.72 2.50 19.32
C LEU A 125 3.06 2.36 20.06
N THR A 126 4.16 2.75 19.43
CA THR A 126 5.50 2.76 20.03
C THR A 126 5.57 3.74 21.21
N HIS A 127 5.02 4.94 21.06
CA HIS A 127 4.96 5.91 22.15
C HIS A 127 4.14 5.40 23.34
N LEU A 128 2.97 4.81 23.07
CA LEU A 128 2.13 4.21 24.10
C LEU A 128 2.84 3.06 24.81
N LYS A 129 3.52 2.19 24.06
CA LYS A 129 4.34 1.11 24.60
C LYS A 129 5.43 1.64 25.54
N ASN A 130 6.14 2.71 25.15
CA ASN A 130 7.16 3.33 26.00
C ASN A 130 6.58 3.95 27.28
N ILE A 131 5.39 4.55 27.20
CA ILE A 131 4.69 5.07 28.39
C ILE A 131 4.32 3.92 29.33
N PHE A 132 3.73 2.85 28.80
CA PHE A 132 3.38 1.65 29.58
C PHE A 132 4.63 1.06 30.21
N GLU A 133 5.68 0.79 29.43
CA GLU A 133 6.94 0.27 29.93
C GLU A 133 7.52 1.13 31.05
N LYS A 134 7.53 2.46 30.91
CA LYS A 134 8.11 3.33 31.93
C LYS A 134 7.25 3.42 33.20
N GLN A 135 5.95 3.66 33.05
CA GLN A 135 5.06 3.91 34.18
C GLN A 135 4.68 2.62 34.91
N ASN A 136 4.29 1.59 34.16
CA ASN A 136 3.84 0.33 34.75
C ASN A 136 5.01 -0.46 35.32
N LYS A 137 6.21 -0.43 34.72
CA LYS A 137 7.38 -1.09 35.31
C LYS A 137 7.70 -0.53 36.70
N LEU A 138 7.67 0.79 36.84
CA LEU A 138 7.90 1.44 38.14
C LEU A 138 6.80 1.07 39.15
N ALA A 139 5.54 1.07 38.73
CA ALA A 139 4.42 0.71 39.61
C ALA A 139 4.49 -0.76 40.04
N VAL A 140 4.75 -1.68 39.11
CA VAL A 140 4.89 -3.12 39.38
C VAL A 140 6.09 -3.39 40.27
N GLN A 141 7.24 -2.73 40.03
CA GLN A 141 8.40 -2.85 40.89
C GLN A 141 8.07 -2.45 42.33
N LYS A 142 7.44 -1.29 42.54
CA LYS A 142 7.01 -0.83 43.86
C LYS A 142 6.03 -1.81 44.52
N ASN A 143 5.09 -2.35 43.76
CA ASN A 143 4.13 -3.33 44.28
C ASN A 143 4.83 -4.63 44.70
N ILE A 144 5.77 -5.14 43.90
CA ILE A 144 6.58 -6.33 44.26
C ILE A 144 7.42 -6.07 45.53
N GLU A 145 8.04 -4.89 45.64
CA GLU A 145 8.80 -4.50 46.83
C GLU A 145 7.91 -4.42 48.08
N ARG A 146 6.72 -3.81 47.96
CA ARG A 146 5.75 -3.73 49.06
C ARG A 146 5.25 -5.10 49.50
N ILE A 147 4.92 -5.99 48.56
CA ILE A 147 4.53 -7.38 48.88
C ILE A 147 5.65 -8.08 49.65
N LYS A 148 6.91 -7.89 49.24
CA LYS A 148 8.07 -8.47 49.94
C LYS A 148 8.17 -7.96 51.39
N VAL A 149 8.08 -6.65 51.60
CA VAL A 149 8.15 -6.02 52.94
C VAL A 149 7.01 -6.50 53.84
N LEU A 150 5.78 -6.51 53.33
CA LEU A 150 4.59 -6.98 54.06
C LEU A 150 4.72 -8.44 54.49
N LYS A 151 5.26 -9.28 53.61
CA LYS A 151 5.51 -10.70 53.90
C LYS A 151 6.61 -10.91 54.94
N GLU A 152 7.72 -10.20 54.83
CA GLU A 152 8.81 -10.27 55.81
C GLU A 152 8.36 -9.80 57.19
N THR A 153 7.63 -8.68 57.26
CA THR A 153 7.11 -8.10 58.50
C THR A 153 6.12 -9.04 59.20
N SER A 154 5.15 -9.60 58.47
CA SER A 154 4.18 -10.55 59.03
C SER A 154 4.83 -11.84 59.54
N THR A 155 5.81 -12.39 58.82
CA THR A 155 6.57 -13.56 59.31
C THR A 155 7.45 -13.26 60.52
N GLY A 156 8.01 -12.05 60.60
CA GLY A 156 8.81 -11.61 61.75
C GLY A 156 7.97 -11.44 63.02
N ILE A 157 6.75 -10.92 62.90
CA ILE A 157 5.79 -10.81 64.03
C ILE A 157 5.40 -12.21 64.53
N ALA A 158 5.19 -13.17 63.63
CA ALA A 158 4.81 -14.54 64.01
C ALA A 158 5.94 -15.32 64.70
N LEU A 159 7.22 -15.01 64.40
CA LEU A 159 8.38 -15.75 64.91
C LEU A 159 9.00 -15.14 66.18
N THR A 160 8.86 -13.83 66.40
CA THR A 160 9.51 -13.14 67.54
C THR A 160 8.68 -13.17 68.83
N GLY A 161 7.48 -13.76 68.82
CA GLY A 161 6.71 -13.99 70.05
C GLY A 161 6.39 -12.72 70.83
N LEU A 162 6.24 -11.57 70.15
CA LEU A 162 5.78 -10.35 70.79
C LEU A 162 4.37 -10.63 71.34
N VAL A 163 4.15 -10.38 72.64
CA VAL A 163 2.87 -10.61 73.33
C VAL A 163 1.83 -9.62 72.79
N VAL A 164 1.25 -9.96 71.64
CA VAL A 164 0.12 -9.27 71.03
C VAL A 164 -1.10 -10.18 71.24
N PRO A 165 -2.25 -9.66 71.72
CA PRO A 165 -3.46 -10.48 71.86
C PRO A 165 -3.74 -11.23 70.56
N ALA A 166 -4.11 -12.50 70.62
CA ALA A 166 -4.34 -13.35 69.44
C ALA A 166 -5.29 -12.69 68.41
N VAL A 167 -6.27 -11.92 68.89
CA VAL A 167 -7.19 -11.13 68.06
C VAL A 167 -6.48 -10.05 67.23
N GLY A 168 -5.47 -9.37 67.79
CA GLY A 168 -4.67 -8.36 67.10
C GLY A 168 -3.71 -8.94 66.07
N VAL A 169 -3.18 -10.15 66.29
CA VAL A 169 -2.34 -10.84 65.31
C VAL A 169 -3.18 -11.29 64.11
N VAL A 170 -4.37 -11.83 64.34
CA VAL A 170 -5.27 -12.27 63.26
C VAL A 170 -5.70 -11.10 62.38
N THR A 171 -6.09 -9.95 62.95
CA THR A 171 -6.49 -8.76 62.17
C THR A 171 -5.33 -8.19 61.35
N LEU A 172 -4.12 -8.13 61.90
CA LEU A 172 -2.91 -7.71 61.16
C LEU A 172 -2.58 -8.66 60.00
N VAL A 173 -2.70 -9.97 60.20
CA VAL A 173 -2.47 -10.96 59.15
C VAL A 173 -3.52 -10.84 58.04
N SER A 174 -4.81 -10.70 58.40
CA SER A 174 -5.89 -10.50 57.42
C SER A 174 -5.70 -9.21 56.60
N TYR A 175 -5.37 -8.09 57.24
CA TYR A 175 -5.06 -6.83 56.54
C TYR A 175 -3.87 -6.98 55.58
N THR A 176 -2.81 -7.66 56.03
CA THR A 176 -1.63 -7.91 55.22
C THR A 176 -1.94 -8.76 53.98
N ILE A 177 -2.80 -9.78 54.14
CA ILE A 177 -3.23 -10.65 53.03
C ILE A 177 -4.04 -9.85 52.01
N GLU A 178 -5.02 -9.07 52.47
CA GLU A 178 -5.86 -8.24 51.61
C GLU A 178 -5.03 -7.23 50.79
N GLU A 179 -4.05 -6.60 51.44
CA GLU A 179 -3.21 -5.63 50.77
C GLU A 179 -2.24 -6.28 49.76
N ILE A 180 -1.71 -7.47 50.07
CA ILE A 180 -0.95 -8.27 49.10
C ILE A 180 -1.83 -8.67 47.91
N ASP A 181 -3.06 -9.11 48.13
CA ASP A 181 -4.00 -9.46 47.06
C ASP A 181 -4.34 -8.26 46.17
N ASN A 182 -4.48 -7.08 46.75
CA ASN A 182 -4.68 -5.84 46.01
C ASN A 182 -3.46 -5.53 45.11
N TYR A 183 -2.25 -5.61 45.65
CA TYR A 183 -1.03 -5.42 44.84
C TYR A 183 -0.88 -6.48 43.74
N CYS A 184 -1.18 -7.74 44.04
CA CYS A 184 -1.17 -8.83 43.05
C CYS A 184 -2.22 -8.64 41.95
N SER A 185 -3.42 -8.15 42.31
CA SER A 185 -4.49 -7.84 41.36
C SER A 185 -4.13 -6.67 40.46
N ASN A 186 -3.49 -5.63 40.99
CA ASN A 186 -3.00 -4.51 40.20
C ASN A 186 -1.97 -4.95 39.16
N ILE A 187 -0.99 -5.77 39.55
CA ILE A 187 0.00 -6.32 38.62
C ILE A 187 -0.68 -7.19 37.55
N LYS A 188 -1.65 -8.02 37.94
CA LYS A 188 -2.42 -8.85 37.00
C LYS A 188 -3.18 -8.01 35.98
N ASN A 189 -3.88 -6.98 36.43
CA ASN A 189 -4.67 -6.10 35.57
C ASN A 189 -3.79 -5.37 34.56
N THR A 190 -2.61 -4.91 34.98
CA THR A 190 -1.59 -4.35 34.09
C THR A 190 -1.18 -5.35 33.01
N MET A 191 -0.84 -6.59 33.39
CA MET A 191 -0.44 -7.62 32.42
C MET A 191 -1.55 -7.94 31.41
N VAL A 192 -2.80 -8.08 31.88
CA VAL A 192 -3.95 -8.35 31.01
C VAL A 192 -4.21 -7.21 30.03
N LEU A 193 -4.10 -5.96 30.50
CA LEU A 193 -4.26 -4.78 29.65
C LEU A 193 -3.19 -4.72 28.57
N GLU A 194 -1.93 -5.01 28.93
CA GLU A 194 -0.82 -5.04 27.98
C GLU A 194 -0.95 -6.15 26.95
N GLU A 195 -1.38 -7.35 27.36
CA GLU A 195 -1.65 -8.45 26.45
C GLU A 195 -2.76 -8.08 25.45
N LYS A 196 -3.82 -7.39 25.92
CA LYS A 196 -4.93 -6.95 25.08
C LYS A 196 -4.51 -5.88 24.05
N ILE A 197 -3.65 -4.94 24.44
CA ILE A 197 -3.26 -3.80 23.59
C ILE A 197 -2.07 -4.15 22.69
N PHE A 198 -1.07 -4.87 23.21
CA PHE A 198 0.20 -5.11 22.53
C PHE A 198 0.43 -6.57 22.12
N GLY A 199 -0.48 -7.49 22.49
CA GLY A 199 -0.32 -8.93 22.25
C GLY A 199 0.80 -9.58 23.08
N LYS A 200 1.36 -8.84 24.06
CA LYS A 200 2.39 -9.30 24.99
C LYS A 200 2.48 -8.37 26.19
N VAL A 201 2.89 -8.92 27.33
CA VAL A 201 3.33 -8.12 28.50
C VAL A 201 4.66 -7.43 28.20
N VAL A 202 4.66 -6.10 28.22
CA VAL A 202 5.81 -5.24 27.87
C VAL A 202 6.50 -4.65 29.10
N SER A 203 5.77 -4.40 30.19
CA SER A 203 6.28 -3.63 31.33
C SER A 203 7.00 -4.47 32.38
N LEU A 204 6.87 -5.80 32.33
CA LEU A 204 7.52 -6.70 33.28
C LEU A 204 8.68 -7.43 32.60
N ASP A 205 9.88 -7.30 33.17
CA ASP A 205 11.01 -8.15 32.82
C ASP A 205 10.87 -9.57 33.40
N VAL A 206 11.77 -10.46 33.00
CA VAL A 206 11.75 -11.88 33.40
C VAL A 206 11.81 -12.05 34.92
N GLN A 207 12.61 -11.25 35.61
CA GLN A 207 12.75 -11.32 37.05
C GLN A 207 11.46 -10.85 37.75
N MET A 208 10.86 -9.76 37.29
CA MET A 208 9.58 -9.27 37.80
C MET A 208 8.45 -10.30 37.58
N LYS A 209 8.38 -10.94 36.41
CA LYS A 209 7.42 -12.01 36.13
C LYS A 209 7.60 -13.19 37.08
N ASN A 210 8.85 -13.61 37.31
CA ASN A 210 9.16 -14.71 38.24
C ASN A 210 8.80 -14.34 39.68
N ASN A 211 9.07 -13.11 40.10
CA ASN A 211 8.73 -12.61 41.43
C ASN A 211 7.22 -12.56 41.63
N TYR A 212 6.49 -11.99 40.67
CA TYR A 212 5.03 -12.00 40.67
C TYR A 212 4.48 -13.42 40.78
N HIS A 213 4.97 -14.35 39.95
CA HIS A 213 4.51 -15.74 40.00
C HIS A 213 4.78 -16.39 41.37
N LYS A 214 6.00 -16.26 41.91
CA LYS A 214 6.33 -16.79 43.23
C LYS A 214 5.49 -16.18 44.34
N GLN A 215 5.27 -14.86 44.32
CA GLN A 215 4.65 -14.16 45.45
C GLN A 215 3.12 -14.18 45.39
N CYS A 216 2.54 -14.03 44.20
CA CYS A 216 1.10 -13.88 43.99
C CYS A 216 0.40 -15.16 43.53
N VAL A 217 1.08 -16.02 42.75
CA VAL A 217 0.45 -17.23 42.17
C VAL A 217 0.71 -18.46 43.03
N VAL A 218 1.95 -18.66 43.47
CA VAL A 218 2.35 -19.85 44.23
C VAL A 218 2.23 -19.65 45.75
N SER A 219 2.63 -18.47 46.28
CA SER A 219 2.87 -18.35 47.73
C SER A 219 1.68 -17.98 48.61
N LEU A 220 0.59 -17.40 48.09
CA LEU A 220 -0.51 -16.93 48.96
C LEU A 220 -1.53 -18.04 49.22
N LYS A 221 -1.89 -18.78 48.16
CA LYS A 221 -2.90 -19.85 48.21
C LYS A 221 -2.52 -21.01 49.13
N ASP A 222 -1.23 -21.37 49.16
CA ASP A 222 -0.75 -22.52 49.93
C ASP A 222 -0.42 -22.18 51.39
N LYS A 223 -0.04 -20.94 51.70
CA LYS A 223 0.31 -20.53 53.08
C LYS A 223 -0.90 -20.22 53.96
N ILE A 224 -1.96 -19.65 53.40
CA ILE A 224 -3.19 -19.34 54.16
C ILE A 224 -3.96 -20.62 54.48
N LYS A 225 -4.01 -21.57 53.54
CA LYS A 225 -4.65 -22.88 53.78
C LYS A 225 -3.98 -23.64 54.93
N GLN A 226 -2.66 -23.53 55.09
CA GLN A 226 -1.95 -24.16 56.21
C GLN A 226 -2.14 -23.45 57.56
N GLN A 227 -2.34 -22.13 57.60
CA GLN A 227 -2.58 -21.41 58.86
C GLN A 227 -4.02 -21.59 59.38
N ILE A 228 -5.02 -21.68 58.49
CA ILE A 228 -6.42 -21.92 58.90
C ILE A 228 -6.63 -23.36 59.41
N THR A 229 -5.84 -24.34 58.92
CA THR A 229 -5.99 -25.75 59.35
C THR A 229 -5.23 -26.07 60.64
N LYS A 230 -4.51 -25.10 61.24
CA LYS A 230 -3.69 -25.29 62.45
C LYS A 230 -4.15 -24.46 63.66
N LEU A 231 -5.20 -23.66 63.50
CA LEU A 231 -5.98 -23.04 64.58
C LEU A 231 -7.23 -23.88 64.83
#